data_AF-A0A7R9TU86-F1
#
_entry.id   AF-A0A7R9TU86-F1
#
_cell.length_a   1.000
_cell.length_b   1.000
_cell.length_c   1.000
_cell.angle_alpha   90.00
_cell.angle_beta   90.00
_cell.angle_gamma   90.00
#
_symmetry.space_group_name_H-M   'P 1'
#
loop_
_entity.id
_entity.type
_entity.pdbx_description
1 polymer ?
#
loop_
_entity_poly.entity_id
_entity_poly.type
_entity_poly.pdbx_seq_one_letter_code
_entity_poly.pdbx_strand_id
1 'polypeptide(L)'
;MPSRVTPRWYPNACLADHVTIASHLPRIMGAYVGPNAIEAATNEKIMLTVNGVNDCEYCTGLHGELGRMAGAEDAVDAKAQACVTYAKIFAQHDGRGAVVEAAKADLVAAVGAGVAESAQALCWFILWGSVSGHCLNAFWKGRLIFDPQPHSNPIFEVLFAAYYTPLYALVVITTQILKVFPAKGKKVVNAAVGAVLTVVAGTWIVPLGLFGALTRPLRGRVKGASTTRDVECGGKKKKKKN
;
A
#
# COMPACT_ATOMS: atom_id res chain seq x y z
N MET A 1 -7.87 -9.11 -18.65
CA MET A 1 -6.90 -7.99 -18.57
C MET A 1 -5.51 -8.60 -18.51
N PRO A 2 -4.49 -8.06 -19.19
CA PRO A 2 -3.12 -8.55 -19.01
C PRO A 2 -2.75 -8.45 -17.53
N SER A 3 -2.16 -9.51 -16.96
CA SER A 3 -1.71 -9.52 -15.57
C SER A 3 -0.74 -8.36 -15.37
N ARG A 4 -1.09 -7.42 -14.51
CA ARG A 4 -0.19 -6.33 -14.14
C ARG A 4 1.08 -6.96 -13.55
N VAL A 5 2.25 -6.48 -13.97
CA VAL A 5 3.51 -6.88 -13.33
C VAL A 5 3.41 -6.56 -11.84
N THR A 6 3.69 -7.55 -11.00
CA THR A 6 3.63 -7.43 -9.54
C THR A 6 4.46 -6.23 -9.08
N PRO A 7 3.85 -5.23 -8.41
CA PRO A 7 4.52 -3.97 -8.12
C PRO A 7 5.62 -4.18 -7.09
N ARG A 8 6.82 -3.69 -7.38
CA ARG A 8 8.05 -3.84 -6.58
C ARG A 8 8.84 -2.54 -6.57
N TRP A 9 9.84 -2.47 -5.68
CA TRP A 9 10.75 -1.35 -5.64
C TRP A 9 12.12 -1.65 -6.22
N TYR A 10 12.68 -0.63 -6.84
CA TYR A 10 14.13 -0.41 -6.94
C TYR A 10 14.57 0.53 -5.80
N PRO A 11 15.86 0.59 -5.45
CA PRO A 11 16.33 1.37 -4.30
C PRO A 11 15.82 2.82 -4.27
N ASN A 12 15.88 3.53 -5.40
CA ASN A 12 15.44 4.92 -5.48
C ASN A 12 13.92 5.07 -5.31
N ALA A 13 13.15 4.18 -5.93
CA ALA A 13 11.69 4.16 -5.82
C ALA A 13 11.26 3.78 -4.38
N CYS A 14 11.97 2.84 -3.75
CA CYS A 14 11.78 2.49 -2.34
C CYS A 14 11.90 3.73 -1.46
N LEU A 15 13.02 4.44 -1.55
CA LEU A 15 13.25 5.63 -0.72
C LEU A 15 12.30 6.78 -1.03
N ALA A 16 11.92 6.98 -2.31
CA ALA A 16 10.93 7.98 -2.67
C ALA A 16 9.56 7.68 -2.06
N ASP A 17 9.12 6.42 -2.14
CA ASP A 17 7.83 6.01 -1.60
C ASP A 17 7.81 6.04 -0.07
N HIS A 18 8.94 5.71 0.58
CA HIS A 18 9.06 5.84 2.03
C HIS A 18 8.95 7.30 2.51
N VAL A 19 9.47 8.27 1.76
CA VAL A 19 9.24 9.69 2.06
C VAL A 19 7.76 10.01 1.96
N THR A 20 7.09 9.58 0.89
CA THR A 20 5.66 9.80 0.69
C THR A 20 4.84 9.17 1.83
N ILE A 21 5.00 7.86 2.09
CA ILE A 21 4.20 7.18 3.12
C ILE A 21 4.49 7.72 4.53
N ALA A 22 5.73 8.08 4.84
CA ALA A 22 6.07 8.70 6.13
C ALA A 22 5.31 10.01 6.35
N SER A 23 5.14 10.83 5.29
CA SER A 23 4.35 12.07 5.36
C SER A 23 2.85 11.85 5.53
N HIS A 24 2.35 10.64 5.23
CA HIS A 24 0.96 10.25 5.41
C HIS A 24 0.68 9.61 6.78
N LEU A 25 1.69 9.21 7.56
CA LEU A 25 1.49 8.55 8.87
C LEU A 25 0.51 9.27 9.83
N PRO A 26 0.56 10.61 10.00
CA PRO A 26 -0.41 11.31 10.84
C PRO A 26 -1.85 11.17 10.34
N ARG A 27 -2.04 11.17 9.01
CA ARG A 27 -3.36 11.01 8.38
C ARG A 27 -3.85 9.56 8.45
N ILE A 28 -2.95 8.58 8.37
CA ILE A 28 -3.27 7.16 8.58
C ILE A 28 -3.78 6.97 10.02
N MET A 29 -3.05 7.50 11.00
CA MET A 29 -3.49 7.49 12.40
C MET A 29 -4.84 8.22 12.56
N GLY A 30 -4.97 9.38 11.93
CA GLY A 30 -6.19 10.18 11.93
C GLY A 30 -7.41 9.47 11.34
N ALA A 31 -7.21 8.54 10.40
CA ALA A 31 -8.28 7.72 9.83
C ALA A 31 -8.89 6.73 10.84
N TYR A 32 -8.17 6.39 11.92
CA TYR A 32 -8.65 5.49 12.98
C TYR A 32 -9.17 6.22 14.21
N VAL A 33 -8.46 7.26 14.67
CA VAL A 33 -8.73 7.90 15.97
C VAL A 33 -8.79 9.44 15.93
N GLY A 34 -8.75 10.04 14.73
CA GLY A 34 -8.71 11.49 14.56
C GLY A 34 -10.06 12.14 14.26
N PRO A 35 -10.09 13.47 14.08
CA PRO A 35 -11.30 14.22 13.71
C PRO A 35 -11.81 13.85 12.31
N ASN A 36 -10.96 13.25 11.48
CA ASN A 36 -11.29 12.74 10.15
C ASN A 36 -11.30 11.20 10.13
N ALA A 37 -11.67 10.57 11.25
CA ALA A 37 -11.78 9.14 11.35
C ALA A 37 -12.82 8.62 10.35
N ILE A 38 -12.48 7.51 9.73
CA ILE A 38 -13.33 6.78 8.81
C ILE A 38 -13.83 5.53 9.54
N GLU A 39 -15.07 5.14 9.24
CA GLU A 39 -15.67 3.95 9.81
C GLU A 39 -14.82 2.70 9.47
N ALA A 40 -14.68 1.77 10.42
CA ALA A 40 -13.75 0.65 10.31
C ALA A 40 -14.01 -0.25 9.09
N ALA A 41 -15.26 -0.58 8.78
CA ALA A 41 -15.59 -1.36 7.59
C ALA A 41 -15.19 -0.61 6.31
N THR A 42 -15.36 0.71 6.31
CA THR A 42 -14.91 1.57 5.19
C THR A 42 -13.39 1.60 5.05
N ASN A 43 -12.64 1.70 6.16
CA ASN A 43 -11.17 1.62 6.15
C ASN A 43 -10.68 0.32 5.51
N GLU A 44 -11.22 -0.81 5.96
CA GLU A 44 -10.80 -2.11 5.45
C GLU A 44 -11.27 -2.32 4.00
N LYS A 45 -12.46 -1.84 3.60
CA LYS A 45 -12.88 -1.85 2.19
C LYS A 45 -11.95 -1.05 1.29
N ILE A 46 -11.49 0.14 1.71
CA ILE A 46 -10.50 0.92 0.95
C ILE A 46 -9.23 0.09 0.75
N MET A 47 -8.68 -0.48 1.83
CA MET A 47 -7.44 -1.22 1.79
C MET A 47 -7.56 -2.53 0.98
N LEU A 48 -8.62 -3.31 1.22
CA LEU A 48 -8.94 -4.50 0.44
C LEU A 48 -9.16 -4.20 -1.04
N THR A 49 -9.74 -3.05 -1.39
CA THR A 49 -9.91 -2.63 -2.79
C THR A 49 -8.57 -2.41 -3.47
N VAL A 50 -7.64 -1.70 -2.83
CA VAL A 50 -6.29 -1.51 -3.39
C VAL A 50 -5.55 -2.84 -3.48
N ASN A 51 -5.64 -3.66 -2.43
CA ASN A 51 -5.00 -4.97 -2.42
C ASN A 51 -5.60 -5.92 -3.47
N GLY A 52 -6.88 -5.82 -3.81
CA GLY A 52 -7.50 -6.60 -4.89
C GLY A 52 -6.91 -6.31 -6.27
N VAL A 53 -6.23 -5.18 -6.46
CA VAL A 53 -5.47 -4.87 -7.68
C VAL A 53 -4.01 -5.30 -7.56
N ASN A 54 -3.43 -5.19 -6.36
CA ASN A 54 -2.01 -5.48 -6.13
C ASN A 54 -1.72 -6.98 -5.89
N ASP A 55 -2.69 -7.73 -5.36
CA ASP A 55 -2.62 -9.16 -5.07
C ASP A 55 -1.49 -9.57 -4.10
N CYS A 56 -1.38 -8.88 -2.96
CA CYS A 56 -0.40 -9.23 -1.93
C CYS A 56 -1.00 -10.16 -0.86
N GLU A 57 -0.42 -11.36 -0.73
CA GLU A 57 -0.90 -12.39 0.22
C GLU A 57 -0.86 -11.95 1.69
N TYR A 58 0.15 -11.18 2.09
CA TYR A 58 0.28 -10.68 3.47
C TYR A 58 -0.84 -9.71 3.81
N CYS A 59 -1.13 -8.81 2.87
CA CYS A 59 -2.21 -7.84 2.98
C CYS A 59 -3.58 -8.53 2.93
N THR A 60 -3.75 -9.53 2.07
CA THR A 60 -4.96 -10.36 2.01
C THR A 60 -5.22 -11.05 3.35
N GLY A 61 -4.18 -11.63 3.96
CA GLY A 61 -4.30 -12.26 5.28
C GLY A 61 -4.72 -11.27 6.35
N LEU A 62 -3.91 -10.22 6.58
CA LEU A 62 -4.15 -9.27 7.67
C LEU A 62 -5.45 -8.48 7.49
N HIS A 63 -5.62 -7.82 6.35
CA HIS A 63 -6.79 -6.96 6.11
C HIS A 63 -8.05 -7.76 5.79
N GLY A 64 -7.93 -9.03 5.36
CA GLY A 64 -9.07 -9.94 5.28
C GLY A 64 -9.68 -10.18 6.65
N GLU A 65 -8.86 -10.47 7.67
CA GLU A 65 -9.33 -10.67 9.04
C GLU A 65 -9.83 -9.37 9.68
N LEU A 66 -9.11 -8.26 9.49
CA LEU A 66 -9.59 -6.94 9.95
C LEU A 66 -10.91 -6.56 9.27
N GLY A 67 -11.04 -6.81 7.96
CA GLY A 67 -12.27 -6.60 7.22
C GLY A 67 -13.44 -7.41 7.76
N ARG A 68 -13.23 -8.71 8.03
CA ARG A 68 -14.22 -9.57 8.69
C ARG A 68 -14.62 -9.06 10.07
N MET A 69 -13.66 -8.61 10.87
CA MET A 69 -13.92 -8.02 12.18
C MET A 69 -14.63 -6.67 12.10
N ALA A 70 -14.45 -5.94 11.01
CA ALA A 70 -15.10 -4.65 10.79
C ALA A 70 -16.48 -4.77 10.13
N GLY A 71 -16.81 -5.90 9.49
CA GLY A 71 -18.02 -6.06 8.69
C GLY A 71 -17.88 -5.47 7.28
N ALA A 72 -16.68 -5.55 6.70
CA ALA A 72 -16.35 -5.02 5.38
C ALA A 72 -17.07 -5.72 4.21
N GLU A 73 -17.82 -6.79 4.46
CA GLU A 73 -18.71 -7.46 3.51
C GLU A 73 -20.06 -6.75 3.34
N ASP A 74 -20.47 -5.94 4.32
CA ASP A 74 -21.80 -5.32 4.34
C ASP A 74 -21.93 -4.20 3.29
N ALA A 75 -23.17 -3.88 2.91
CA ALA A 75 -23.44 -2.76 2.02
C ALA A 75 -22.94 -1.43 2.63
N VAL A 76 -22.43 -0.55 1.77
CA VAL A 76 -21.90 0.76 2.18
C VAL A 76 -22.82 1.89 1.76
N ASP A 77 -22.76 2.99 2.50
CA ASP A 77 -23.39 4.24 2.08
C ASP A 77 -22.63 4.90 0.91
N ALA A 78 -23.20 5.97 0.37
CA ALA A 78 -22.64 6.68 -0.77
C ALA A 78 -21.24 7.29 -0.50
N LYS A 79 -20.96 7.71 0.75
CA LYS A 79 -19.66 8.31 1.10
C LYS A 79 -18.57 7.25 1.14
N ALA A 80 -18.86 6.11 1.78
CA ALA A 80 -17.97 4.97 1.79
C ALA A 80 -17.76 4.40 0.38
N GLN A 81 -18.81 4.38 -0.45
CA GLN A 81 -18.68 4.01 -1.87
C GLN A 81 -17.77 4.96 -2.66
N ALA A 82 -17.82 6.27 -2.40
CA ALA A 82 -16.90 7.23 -3.02
C ALA A 82 -15.43 6.94 -2.66
N CYS A 83 -15.15 6.63 -1.39
CA CYS A 83 -13.82 6.22 -0.95
C CYS A 83 -13.32 4.95 -1.68
N VAL A 84 -14.18 3.94 -1.83
CA VAL A 84 -13.86 2.70 -2.56
C VAL A 84 -13.60 2.96 -4.04
N THR A 85 -14.40 3.82 -4.68
CA THR A 85 -14.19 4.22 -6.08
C THR A 85 -12.84 4.89 -6.28
N TYR A 86 -12.50 5.84 -5.41
CA TYR A 86 -11.18 6.47 -5.43
C TYR A 86 -10.06 5.44 -5.20
N ALA A 87 -10.21 4.55 -4.22
CA ALA A 87 -9.21 3.51 -3.91
C ALA A 87 -8.92 2.62 -5.12
N LYS A 88 -9.93 2.26 -5.91
CA LYS A 88 -9.77 1.49 -7.14
C LYS A 88 -8.94 2.24 -8.19
N ILE A 89 -9.25 3.51 -8.44
CA ILE A 89 -8.51 4.36 -9.38
C ILE A 89 -7.06 4.54 -8.90
N PHE A 90 -6.89 4.85 -7.61
CA PHE A 90 -5.58 4.95 -6.98
C PHE A 90 -4.77 3.68 -7.21
N ALA A 91 -5.35 2.51 -6.95
CA ALA A 91 -4.67 1.24 -7.08
C ALA A 91 -4.21 0.97 -8.52
N GLN A 92 -5.06 1.23 -9.50
CA GLN A 92 -4.75 1.04 -10.93
C GLN A 92 -3.60 1.91 -11.43
N HIS A 93 -3.34 3.04 -10.76
CA HIS A 93 -2.36 4.04 -11.16
C HIS A 93 -1.23 4.25 -10.13
N ASP A 94 -1.08 3.33 -9.16
CA ASP A 94 -0.12 3.44 -8.06
C ASP A 94 -0.15 4.81 -7.35
N GLY A 95 -1.34 5.40 -7.21
CA GLY A 95 -1.51 6.69 -6.55
C GLY A 95 -0.89 7.89 -7.25
N ARG A 96 -0.59 7.79 -8.55
CA ARG A 96 0.11 8.84 -9.31
C ARG A 96 -0.62 9.20 -10.61
N GLY A 97 -0.37 10.43 -11.08
CA GLY A 97 -0.84 10.91 -12.38
C GLY A 97 -2.17 11.64 -12.32
N ALA A 98 -2.48 12.37 -13.40
CA ALA A 98 -3.63 13.28 -13.47
C ALA A 98 -4.98 12.60 -13.19
N VAL A 99 -5.12 11.32 -13.54
CA VAL A 99 -6.34 10.55 -13.29
C VAL A 99 -6.59 10.37 -11.78
N VAL A 100 -5.54 10.15 -10.98
CA VAL A 100 -5.66 10.03 -9.53
C VAL A 100 -5.97 11.38 -8.89
N GLU A 101 -5.37 12.46 -9.37
CA GLU A 101 -5.64 13.82 -8.88
C GLU A 101 -7.09 14.25 -9.16
N ALA A 102 -7.62 13.94 -10.35
CA ALA A 102 -9.01 14.18 -10.69
C ALA A 102 -9.95 13.36 -9.78
N ALA A 103 -9.68 12.06 -9.61
CA ALA A 103 -10.46 11.20 -8.73
C ALA A 103 -10.41 11.67 -7.26
N LYS A 104 -9.29 12.25 -6.83
CA LYS A 104 -9.16 12.86 -5.50
C LYS A 104 -10.06 14.08 -5.36
N ALA A 105 -10.13 14.94 -6.38
CA ALA A 105 -11.04 16.10 -6.36
C ALA A 105 -12.50 15.66 -6.24
N ASP A 106 -12.90 14.62 -6.98
CA ASP A 106 -14.25 14.04 -6.88
C ASP A 106 -14.52 13.48 -5.47
N LEU A 107 -13.53 12.80 -4.88
CA LEU A 107 -13.63 12.31 -3.50
C LEU A 107 -13.81 13.46 -2.51
N VAL A 108 -13.01 14.53 -2.64
CA VAL A 108 -13.12 15.72 -1.78
C VAL A 108 -14.52 16.33 -1.86
N ALA A 109 -15.10 16.40 -3.06
CA ALA A 109 -16.47 16.89 -3.24
C ALA A 109 -17.52 16.00 -2.54
N ALA A 110 -17.29 14.68 -2.50
CA ALA A 110 -18.23 13.71 -1.92
C ALA A 110 -18.15 13.61 -0.38
N VAL A 111 -16.95 13.63 0.19
CA VAL A 111 -16.73 13.32 1.62
C VAL A 111 -16.07 14.44 2.42
N GLY A 112 -15.67 15.52 1.76
CA GLY A 112 -14.90 16.61 2.35
C GLY A 112 -13.40 16.33 2.40
N ALA A 113 -12.60 17.40 2.46
CA ALA A 113 -11.14 17.33 2.33
C ALA A 113 -10.48 16.44 3.40
N GLY A 114 -10.90 16.56 4.67
CA GLY A 114 -10.29 15.81 5.77
C GLY A 114 -10.43 14.30 5.61
N VAL A 115 -11.64 13.83 5.30
CA VAL A 115 -11.91 12.39 5.07
C VAL A 115 -11.24 11.89 3.79
N ALA A 116 -11.22 12.70 2.73
CA ALA A 116 -10.52 12.37 1.49
C ALA A 116 -9.01 12.17 1.71
N GLU A 117 -8.39 13.00 2.54
CA GLU A 117 -6.98 12.88 2.93
C GLU A 117 -6.71 11.59 3.73
N SER A 118 -7.59 11.25 4.68
CA SER A 118 -7.53 9.99 5.43
C SER A 118 -7.63 8.78 4.48
N ALA A 119 -8.61 8.79 3.57
CA ALA A 119 -8.80 7.71 2.59
C ALA A 119 -7.60 7.56 1.64
N GLN A 120 -7.03 8.67 1.14
CA GLN A 120 -5.80 8.63 0.35
C GLN A 120 -4.62 8.09 1.16
N ALA A 121 -4.49 8.49 2.42
CA ALA A 121 -3.41 8.01 3.28
C ALA A 121 -3.48 6.48 3.49
N LEU A 122 -4.69 5.92 3.68
CA LEU A 122 -4.90 4.47 3.74
C LEU A 122 -4.57 3.78 2.41
N CYS A 123 -4.89 4.38 1.27
CA CYS A 123 -4.50 3.86 -0.04
C CYS A 123 -2.98 3.78 -0.21
N TRP A 124 -2.25 4.81 0.23
CA TRP A 124 -0.78 4.79 0.27
C TRP A 124 -0.26 3.73 1.23
N PHE A 125 -0.89 3.56 2.39
CA PHE A 125 -0.47 2.61 3.41
C PHE A 125 -0.53 1.17 2.90
N ILE A 126 -1.66 0.80 2.30
CA ILE A 126 -1.81 -0.54 1.74
C ILE A 126 -0.96 -0.74 0.49
N LEU A 127 -0.75 0.29 -0.35
CA LEU A 127 0.18 0.20 -1.48
C LEU A 127 1.61 -0.08 -1.00
N TRP A 128 2.05 0.62 0.05
CA TRP A 128 3.34 0.37 0.70
C TRP A 128 3.43 -1.07 1.22
N GLY A 129 2.38 -1.56 1.88
CA GLY A 129 2.30 -2.94 2.38
C GLY A 129 2.32 -3.98 1.25
N SER A 130 1.62 -3.75 0.15
CA SER A 130 1.62 -4.67 -0.99
C SER A 130 3.00 -4.73 -1.63
N VAL A 131 3.61 -3.58 -1.92
CA VAL A 131 4.90 -3.50 -2.61
C VAL A 131 6.03 -4.08 -1.77
N SER A 132 6.04 -3.79 -0.47
CA SER A 132 7.01 -4.36 0.47
C SER A 132 6.88 -5.89 0.55
N GLY A 133 5.63 -6.39 0.63
CA GLY A 133 5.36 -7.83 0.62
C GLY A 133 5.85 -8.53 -0.65
N HIS A 134 5.65 -7.92 -1.82
CA HIS A 134 6.18 -8.46 -3.07
C HIS A 134 7.71 -8.42 -3.16
N CYS A 135 8.36 -7.41 -2.57
CA CYS A 135 9.83 -7.37 -2.50
C CYS A 135 10.35 -8.52 -1.62
N LEU A 136 9.68 -8.82 -0.50
CA LEU A 136 10.01 -9.99 0.33
C LEU A 136 9.80 -11.29 -0.42
N ASN A 137 8.67 -11.45 -1.12
CA ASN A 137 8.41 -12.66 -1.89
C ASN A 137 9.39 -12.86 -3.03
N ALA A 138 9.86 -11.79 -3.69
CA ALA A 138 10.90 -11.89 -4.69
C ALA A 138 12.20 -12.49 -4.12
N PHE A 139 12.52 -12.19 -2.86
CA PHE A 139 13.66 -12.79 -2.16
C PHE A 139 13.36 -14.23 -1.70
N TRP A 140 12.33 -14.43 -0.88
CA TRP A 140 12.02 -15.72 -0.23
C TRP A 140 11.54 -16.79 -1.21
N LYS A 141 10.62 -16.42 -2.11
CA LYS A 141 9.99 -17.33 -3.08
C LYS A 141 10.59 -17.23 -4.48
N GLY A 142 11.60 -16.39 -4.68
CA GLY A 142 12.33 -16.31 -5.95
C GLY A 142 13.80 -16.63 -5.74
N ARG A 143 14.56 -15.67 -5.22
CA ARG A 143 16.02 -15.79 -5.10
C ARG A 143 16.49 -16.99 -4.30
N LEU A 144 15.90 -17.27 -3.14
CA LEU A 144 16.33 -18.39 -2.30
C LEU A 144 16.00 -19.78 -2.87
N ILE A 145 15.07 -19.86 -3.82
CA ILE A 145 14.74 -21.09 -4.53
C ILE A 145 15.41 -21.15 -5.91
N PHE A 146 16.44 -20.33 -6.14
CA PHE A 146 17.19 -20.23 -7.39
C PHE A 146 16.37 -19.78 -8.61
N ASP A 147 15.25 -19.07 -8.40
CA ASP A 147 14.46 -18.42 -9.44
C ASP A 147 14.43 -16.89 -9.25
N PRO A 148 15.60 -16.21 -9.34
CA PRO A 148 15.65 -14.77 -9.15
C PRO A 148 14.95 -14.06 -10.31
N GLN A 149 14.17 -13.04 -9.96
CA GLN A 149 13.43 -12.27 -10.94
C GLN A 149 14.37 -11.50 -11.90
N PRO A 150 14.04 -11.39 -13.20
CA PRO A 150 14.84 -10.64 -14.15
C PRO A 150 15.05 -9.18 -13.71
N HIS A 151 16.26 -8.66 -13.92
CA HIS A 151 16.66 -7.27 -13.60
C HIS A 151 16.60 -6.88 -12.11
N SER A 152 16.47 -7.85 -11.22
CA SER A 152 16.48 -7.59 -9.79
C SER A 152 17.89 -7.35 -9.25
N ASN A 153 18.00 -6.50 -8.23
CA ASN A 153 19.27 -6.22 -7.56
C ASN A 153 19.41 -7.12 -6.32
N PRO A 154 20.36 -8.08 -6.29
CA PRO A 154 20.50 -9.03 -5.20
C PRO A 154 20.83 -8.36 -3.86
N ILE A 155 21.68 -7.34 -3.88
CA ILE A 155 22.08 -6.62 -2.66
C ILE A 155 20.87 -5.92 -2.06
N PHE A 156 20.07 -5.24 -2.91
CA PHE A 156 18.85 -4.60 -2.47
C PHE A 156 17.87 -5.62 -1.88
N GLU A 157 17.62 -6.74 -2.55
CA GLU A 157 16.71 -7.78 -2.03
C GLU A 157 17.15 -8.32 -0.68
N VAL A 158 18.43 -8.65 -0.51
CA VAL A 158 18.96 -9.17 0.76
C VAL A 158 18.80 -8.14 1.88
N LEU A 159 19.20 -6.88 1.64
CA LEU A 159 19.08 -5.82 2.65
C LEU A 159 17.62 -5.51 2.97
N PHE A 160 16.76 -5.45 1.95
CA PHE A 160 15.33 -5.23 2.11
C PHE A 160 14.69 -6.36 2.90
N ALA A 161 15.03 -7.62 2.57
CA ALA A 161 14.53 -8.79 3.28
C ALA A 161 15.02 -8.83 4.74
N ALA A 162 16.29 -8.56 4.99
CA ALA A 162 16.84 -8.49 6.34
C ALA A 162 16.11 -7.44 7.18
N TYR A 163 15.78 -6.29 6.60
CA TYR A 163 15.08 -5.21 7.28
C TYR A 163 13.58 -5.50 7.48
N TYR A 164 12.84 -5.94 6.45
CA TYR A 164 11.37 -6.06 6.54
C TYR A 164 10.83 -7.41 6.99
N THR A 165 11.63 -8.48 6.96
CA THR A 165 11.15 -9.81 7.36
C THR A 165 10.63 -9.85 8.81
N PRO A 166 11.27 -9.22 9.82
CA PRO A 166 10.72 -9.19 11.17
C PRO A 166 9.31 -8.58 11.23
N LEU A 167 9.07 -7.47 10.53
CA LEU A 167 7.74 -6.85 10.46
C LEU A 167 6.71 -7.80 9.83
N TYR A 168 7.05 -8.44 8.72
CA TYR A 168 6.11 -9.33 8.03
C TYR A 168 5.86 -10.65 8.77
N ALA A 169 6.84 -11.12 9.55
CA ALA A 169 6.61 -12.20 10.51
C ALA A 169 5.57 -11.79 11.57
N LEU A 170 5.67 -10.57 12.12
CA LEU A 170 4.65 -10.03 13.02
C LEU A 170 3.27 -9.91 12.35
N VAL A 171 3.20 -9.52 11.08
CA VAL A 171 1.95 -9.49 10.30
C VAL A 171 1.32 -10.88 10.21
N VAL A 172 2.10 -11.92 9.90
CA VAL A 172 1.62 -13.30 9.84
C VAL A 172 1.12 -13.77 11.20
N ILE A 173 1.88 -13.53 12.27
CA ILE A 173 1.48 -13.90 13.65
C ILE A 173 0.18 -13.17 14.04
N THR A 174 0.12 -11.85 13.81
CA THR A 174 -1.07 -11.03 14.09
C THR A 174 -2.28 -11.56 13.35
N THR A 175 -2.12 -11.94 12.08
CA THR A 175 -3.21 -12.54 11.29
C THR A 175 -3.76 -13.81 11.95
N GLN A 176 -2.89 -14.69 12.48
CA GLN A 176 -3.37 -15.89 13.18
C GLN A 176 -4.10 -15.55 14.48
N ILE A 177 -3.65 -14.53 15.21
CA ILE A 177 -4.33 -14.06 16.43
C ILE A 177 -5.71 -13.49 16.10
N LEU A 178 -5.84 -12.68 15.04
CA LEU A 178 -7.10 -12.03 14.66
C LEU A 178 -8.20 -13.04 14.26
N LYS A 179 -7.84 -14.22 13.78
CA LYS A 179 -8.82 -15.30 13.48
C LYS A 179 -9.62 -15.75 14.69
N VAL A 180 -9.09 -15.57 15.90
CA VAL A 180 -9.77 -15.93 17.16
C VAL A 180 -10.87 -14.90 17.50
N PHE A 181 -10.75 -13.68 17.00
CA PHE A 181 -11.72 -12.62 17.28
C PHE A 181 -13.00 -12.81 16.46
N PRO A 182 -14.18 -12.50 17.05
CA PRO A 182 -15.46 -12.63 16.35
C PRO A 182 -15.56 -11.66 15.16
N ALA A 183 -16.35 -12.05 14.16
CA ALA A 183 -16.70 -11.14 13.07
C ALA A 183 -17.55 -9.98 13.61
N LYS A 184 -17.49 -8.82 12.95
CA LYS A 184 -18.28 -7.62 13.33
C LYS A 184 -18.08 -7.22 14.80
N GLY A 185 -16.82 -7.16 15.22
CA GLY A 185 -16.40 -6.74 16.55
C GLY A 185 -16.73 -5.28 16.86
N LYS A 186 -16.52 -4.87 18.12
CA LYS A 186 -16.78 -3.50 18.57
C LYS A 186 -15.90 -2.49 17.81
N LYS A 187 -16.49 -1.38 17.36
CA LYS A 187 -15.80 -0.31 16.62
C LYS A 187 -14.51 0.19 17.29
N VAL A 188 -14.54 0.35 18.62
CA VAL A 188 -13.37 0.80 19.42
C VAL A 188 -12.20 -0.19 19.32
N VAL A 189 -12.48 -1.49 19.24
CA VAL A 189 -11.44 -2.52 19.11
C VAL A 189 -10.77 -2.40 17.73
N ASN A 190 -11.56 -2.29 16.66
CA ASN A 190 -11.03 -2.12 15.31
C ASN A 190 -10.19 -0.84 15.17
N ALA A 191 -10.67 0.28 15.73
CA ALA A 191 -9.91 1.54 15.73
C ALA A 191 -8.60 1.44 16.52
N ALA A 192 -8.61 0.82 17.70
CA ALA A 192 -7.42 0.60 18.51
C ALA A 192 -6.40 -0.30 17.80
N VAL A 193 -6.85 -1.40 17.19
CA VAL A 193 -5.98 -2.30 16.42
C VAL A 193 -5.36 -1.56 15.24
N GLY A 194 -6.14 -0.81 14.46
CA GLY A 194 -5.63 -0.01 13.34
C GLY A 194 -4.61 1.05 13.77
N ALA A 195 -4.85 1.74 14.89
CA ALA A 195 -3.91 2.70 15.46
C ALA A 195 -2.59 2.02 15.90
N VAL A 196 -2.68 0.89 16.61
CA VAL A 196 -1.49 0.12 17.02
C VAL A 196 -0.69 -0.35 15.81
N LEU A 197 -1.36 -0.91 14.79
CA LEU A 197 -0.71 -1.34 13.55
C LEU A 197 -0.03 -0.17 12.82
N THR A 198 -0.64 1.01 12.84
CA THR A 198 -0.05 2.23 12.26
C THR A 198 1.24 2.62 12.99
N VAL A 199 1.27 2.56 14.32
CA VAL A 199 2.49 2.84 15.10
C VAL A 199 3.57 1.81 14.79
N VAL A 200 3.22 0.52 14.84
CA VAL A 200 4.16 -0.57 14.56
C VAL A 200 4.74 -0.42 13.16
N ALA A 201 3.91 -0.26 12.12
CA ALA A 201 4.40 -0.03 10.75
C ALA A 201 5.23 1.25 10.64
N GLY A 202 4.82 2.32 11.33
CA GLY A 202 5.54 3.59 11.42
C GLY A 202 6.99 3.44 11.90
N THR A 203 7.26 2.53 12.85
CA THR A 203 8.64 2.26 13.32
C THR A 203 9.58 1.79 12.22
N TRP A 204 9.05 1.13 11.17
CA TRP A 204 9.83 0.66 10.03
C TRP A 204 9.83 1.65 8.86
N ILE A 205 8.72 2.39 8.68
CA ILE A 205 8.56 3.38 7.61
C ILE A 205 9.45 4.61 7.86
N VAL A 206 9.44 5.15 9.08
CA VAL A 206 10.07 6.43 9.40
C VAL A 206 11.59 6.42 9.15
N PRO A 207 12.38 5.41 9.57
CA PRO A 207 13.82 5.41 9.33
C PRO A 207 14.18 5.49 7.84
N LEU A 208 13.52 4.70 6.99
CA LEU A 208 13.74 4.75 5.53
C LEU A 208 13.20 6.03 4.90
N GLY A 209 12.10 6.59 5.43
CA GLY A 209 11.57 7.87 4.99
C GLY A 209 12.53 9.02 5.27
N LEU A 210 13.10 9.07 6.47
CA LEU A 210 14.12 10.06 6.85
C LEU A 210 15.39 9.88 6.01
N PHE A 211 15.87 8.64 5.87
CA PHE A 211 17.03 8.36 5.01
C PHE A 211 16.79 8.76 3.55
N GLY A 212 15.60 8.49 3.02
CA GLY A 212 15.19 8.95 1.70
C GLY A 212 15.20 10.49 1.60
N ALA A 213 14.64 11.19 2.57
CA ALA A 213 14.62 12.65 2.58
C ALA A 213 16.05 13.23 2.61
N LEU A 214 16.93 12.71 3.47
CA LEU A 214 18.32 13.14 3.62
C LEU A 214 19.16 12.90 2.35
N THR A 215 18.94 11.77 1.68
CA THR A 215 19.69 11.42 0.46
C THR A 215 19.11 12.04 -0.82
N ARG A 216 17.97 12.74 -0.76
CA ARG A 216 17.30 13.33 -1.93
C ARG A 216 18.20 14.24 -2.80
N PRO A 217 19.04 15.14 -2.25
CA PRO A 217 19.92 15.99 -3.06
C PRO A 217 20.95 15.20 -3.88
N LEU A 218 21.38 14.05 -3.38
CA LEU A 218 22.36 13.18 -4.03
C LEU A 218 21.73 12.37 -5.16
N ARG A 219 20.45 11.98 -5.01
CA ARG A 219 19.70 11.19 -6.00
C ARG A 219 19.39 11.96 -7.29
N GLY A 220 19.17 13.28 -7.20
CA GLY A 220 18.92 14.14 -8.37
C GLY A 220 20.10 14.31 -9.33
N ARG A 221 21.31 13.85 -8.95
CA ARG A 221 22.52 13.93 -9.80
C ARG A 221 22.80 12.66 -10.61
N VAL A 222 22.08 11.56 -10.36
CA VAL A 222 22.26 10.31 -11.11
C VAL A 222 21.39 10.35 -12.38
N LYS A 223 21.95 10.90 -13.46
CA LYS A 223 21.35 10.80 -14.81
C LYS A 223 21.27 9.32 -15.20
N GLY A 224 20.06 8.81 -15.42
CA GLY A 224 19.81 7.46 -15.96
C GLY A 224 19.08 6.48 -15.04
N ALA A 225 18.88 6.79 -13.76
CA ALA A 225 18.03 5.98 -12.90
C ALA A 225 16.56 6.38 -13.13
N SER A 226 15.85 5.63 -13.97
CA SER A 226 14.39 5.73 -14.10
C SER A 226 13.76 5.76 -12.70
N THR A 227 13.15 6.90 -12.37
CA THR A 227 12.39 7.12 -11.12
C THR A 227 10.98 6.57 -11.20
N THR A 228 10.64 5.93 -12.31
CA THR A 228 9.28 5.57 -12.64
C THR A 228 9.11 4.06 -12.49
N ARG A 229 8.09 3.67 -11.72
CA ARG A 229 7.33 2.46 -12.05
C ARG A 229 6.59 2.72 -13.37
N ASP A 230 7.32 2.99 -14.44
CA ASP A 230 6.72 3.04 -15.76
C ASP A 230 6.31 1.61 -16.04
N VAL A 231 5.01 1.38 -15.86
CA VAL A 231 4.32 0.31 -16.54
C VAL A 231 4.65 0.53 -18.01
N GLU A 232 5.60 -0.24 -18.55
CA GLU A 232 5.63 -0.51 -19.98
C GLU A 232 4.29 -1.17 -20.29
N CYS A 233 3.26 -0.35 -20.51
CA CYS A 233 2.07 -0.75 -21.21
C CYS A 233 2.58 -1.16 -22.59
N GLY A 234 2.80 -2.46 -22.76
CA GLY A 234 3.35 -3.10 -23.95
C GLY A 234 2.54 -2.72 -25.18
N GLY A 235 2.88 -1.57 -25.76
CA GLY A 235 2.51 -1.19 -27.11
C GLY A 235 3.27 -2.11 -28.05
N LYS A 236 2.73 -3.30 -28.29
CA LYS A 236 3.11 -4.10 -29.47
C LYS A 236 2.91 -3.20 -30.69
N LYS A 237 3.98 -2.57 -31.16
CA LYS A 237 4.06 -2.00 -32.51
C LYS A 237 3.76 -3.16 -33.47
N LYS A 238 2.53 -3.22 -33.98
CA LYS A 238 2.21 -4.03 -35.16
C LYS A 238 3.14 -3.56 -36.28
N LYS A 239 4.19 -4.33 -36.58
CA LYS A 239 4.88 -4.24 -37.86
C LYS A 239 3.83 -4.49 -38.94
N LYS A 240 3.40 -3.44 -39.64
CA LYS A 240 2.80 -3.57 -40.96
C LYS A 240 3.90 -4.18 -41.85
N LYS A 241 3.71 -5.45 -42.23
CA LYS A 241 4.38 -5.99 -43.41
C LYS A 241 3.62 -5.40 -44.61
N ASN A 242 4.33 -4.62 -45.41
CA ASN A 242 3.97 -4.43 -46.82
C ASN A 242 4.46 -5.64 -47.59
#